data_AF-A0A3D4ERP3-F1
#
_entry.id   AF-A0A3D4ERP3-F1
#
_cell.length_a   1.000
_cell.length_b   1.000
_cell.length_c   1.000
_cell.angle_alpha   90.00
_cell.angle_beta   90.00
_cell.angle_gamma   90.00
#
_symmetry.space_group_name_H-M   'P 1'
#
loop_
_entity.id
_entity.type
_entity.pdbx_description
1 polymer ?
#
loop_
_entity_poly.entity_id
_entity_poly.type
_entity_poly.pdbx_seq_one_letter_code
_entity_poly.pdbx_strand_id
1 'polypeptide(L)'
;DHFRKNKRMPKFDNTGDFNIFSVLGDPDLNAEKRIIKDQVEEDVRKLIDELPEDQRDVLVMRIYKDMSFKEIAERTDVSINTALGRMRYALINLRKVIEKNNIVLTN
;
A
#
# COMPACT_ATOMS: atom_id res chain seq x y z
N ASP A 1 -7.91 30.92 -14.26
CA ASP A 1 -7.24 29.62 -14.09
C ASP A 1 -6.92 29.36 -12.61
N HIS A 2 -7.97 29.05 -11.82
CA HIS A 2 -8.04 29.33 -10.37
C HIS A 2 -8.00 28.08 -9.45
N PHE A 3 -7.53 26.92 -9.92
CA PHE A 3 -7.60 25.67 -9.15
C PHE A 3 -6.24 24.96 -8.90
N ARG A 4 -5.17 25.73 -8.66
CA ARG A 4 -3.85 25.19 -8.24
C ARG A 4 -3.38 25.60 -6.84
N LYS A 5 -4.30 26.01 -5.96
CA LYS A 5 -3.98 26.30 -4.55
C LYS A 5 -5.02 25.66 -3.65
N ASN A 6 -4.72 24.46 -3.15
CA ASN A 6 -5.14 23.89 -1.86
C ASN A 6 -5.31 22.38 -1.94
N LYS A 7 -4.19 21.64 -1.82
CA LYS A 7 -4.12 20.30 -1.23
C LYS A 7 -2.66 19.87 -1.12
N ARG A 8 -1.82 20.69 -0.48
CA ARG A 8 -0.53 20.18 0.00
C ARG A 8 -0.88 19.22 1.14
N MET A 9 -0.88 17.94 0.81
CA MET A 9 -0.94 16.87 1.80
C MET A 9 0.27 16.96 2.74
N PRO A 10 0.15 16.43 3.98
CA PRO A 10 1.23 16.42 4.94
C PRO A 10 2.48 15.81 4.31
N LYS A 11 3.65 16.39 4.61
CA LYS A 11 4.93 15.83 4.21
C LYS A 11 5.00 14.41 4.78
N PHE A 12 5.18 13.43 3.90
CA PHE A 12 5.39 12.05 4.31
C PHE A 12 6.84 12.00 4.79
N ASP A 13 7.03 12.16 6.09
CA ASP A 13 8.31 11.91 6.71
C ASP A 13 8.60 10.41 6.59
N ASN A 14 9.82 10.08 6.19
CA ASN A 14 10.29 8.76 5.80
C ASN A 14 10.45 7.80 7.01
N THR A 15 9.63 7.99 8.06
CA THR A 15 9.79 7.41 9.40
C THR A 15 8.49 6.81 9.96
N GLY A 16 7.52 6.50 9.11
CA GLY A 16 6.25 5.93 9.52
C GLY A 16 5.74 5.00 8.44
N ASP A 17 6.41 3.85 8.29
CA ASP A 17 5.93 2.76 7.46
C ASP A 17 4.46 2.52 7.76
N PHE A 18 3.64 2.63 6.72
CA PHE A 18 2.21 2.40 6.79
C PHE A 18 2.02 0.94 7.19
N ASN A 19 1.72 0.70 8.47
CA ASN A 19 1.77 -0.61 9.10
C ASN A 19 0.52 -1.45 8.80
N ILE A 20 0.10 -1.50 7.53
CA ILE A 20 -0.88 -2.50 7.07
C ILE A 20 -0.37 -3.92 7.34
N PHE A 21 0.96 -4.08 7.35
CA PHE A 21 1.65 -5.34 7.56
C PHE A 21 1.81 -5.74 9.03
N SER A 22 1.69 -4.83 10.01
CA SER A 22 1.69 -5.25 11.43
C SER A 22 0.47 -6.07 11.79
N VAL A 23 -0.64 -5.88 11.09
CA VAL A 23 -1.86 -6.69 11.28
C VAL A 23 -1.66 -8.13 10.81
N LEU A 24 -0.77 -8.35 9.82
CA LEU A 24 -0.51 -9.67 9.26
C LEU A 24 0.53 -10.48 10.07
N GLY A 25 1.28 -9.82 10.95
CA GLY A 25 2.49 -10.36 11.57
C GLY A 25 2.35 -11.02 12.93
N ASP A 26 1.16 -11.09 13.53
CA ASP A 26 1.02 -11.55 14.92
C ASP A 26 1.06 -13.11 15.04
N PRO A 27 2.04 -13.69 15.76
CA PRO A 27 2.15 -15.14 15.95
C PRO A 27 1.19 -15.71 17.02
N ASP A 28 0.56 -14.87 17.85
CA ASP A 28 -0.30 -15.28 18.98
C ASP A 28 -1.81 -15.27 18.65
N LEU A 29 -2.16 -15.59 17.40
CA LEU A 29 -3.56 -15.61 16.96
C LEU A 29 -4.24 -16.93 17.35
N ASN A 30 -5.27 -16.81 18.19
CA ASN A 30 -6.23 -17.88 18.46
C ASN A 30 -7.03 -18.26 17.18
N ALA A 31 -7.77 -19.37 17.21
CA ALA A 31 -8.45 -19.90 16.01
C ALA A 31 -9.38 -18.89 15.31
N GLU A 32 -10.09 -18.06 16.08
CA GLU A 32 -10.96 -17.00 15.55
C GLU A 32 -10.14 -15.90 14.86
N LYS A 33 -9.09 -15.42 15.53
CA LYS A 33 -8.18 -14.43 14.96
C LYS A 33 -7.45 -14.91 13.71
N ARG A 34 -7.16 -16.22 13.59
CA ARG A 34 -6.59 -16.83 12.37
C ARG A 34 -7.55 -16.76 11.19
N ILE A 35 -8.82 -17.11 11.39
CA ILE A 35 -9.84 -17.03 10.33
C ILE A 35 -10.02 -15.58 9.86
N ILE A 36 -10.04 -14.63 10.80
CA ILE A 36 -10.11 -13.19 10.48
C ILE A 36 -8.88 -12.77 9.68
N LYS A 37 -7.67 -13.17 10.10
CA LYS A 37 -6.43 -12.86 9.39
C LYS A 37 -6.45 -13.43 7.96
N ASP A 38 -6.80 -14.69 7.78
CA ASP A 38 -6.81 -15.35 6.46
C ASP A 38 -7.79 -14.64 5.51
N GLN A 39 -8.95 -14.22 6.01
CA GLN A 39 -9.92 -13.43 5.24
C GLN A 39 -9.36 -12.06 4.85
N VAL A 40 -8.69 -11.37 5.78
CA VAL A 40 -8.05 -10.08 5.52
C VAL A 40 -6.91 -10.20 4.50
N GLU A 41 -6.08 -11.25 4.59
CA GLU A 41 -5.02 -11.53 3.62
C GLU A 41 -5.58 -11.80 2.22
N GLU A 42 -6.64 -12.61 2.13
CA GLU A 42 -7.30 -12.89 0.86
C GLU A 42 -7.88 -11.62 0.23
N ASP A 43 -8.54 -10.79 1.03
CA ASP A 43 -9.09 -9.53 0.57
C ASP A 43 -7.97 -8.59 0.10
N VAL A 44 -6.92 -8.39 0.90
CA VAL A 44 -5.77 -7.56 0.50
C VAL A 44 -5.14 -8.07 -0.80
N ARG A 45 -5.00 -9.39 -0.99
CA ARG A 45 -4.46 -9.96 -2.23
C ARG A 45 -5.33 -9.62 -3.44
N LYS A 46 -6.65 -9.81 -3.35
CA LYS A 46 -7.59 -9.44 -4.44
C LYS A 46 -7.47 -7.95 -4.80
N LEU A 47 -7.26 -7.09 -3.80
CA LEU A 47 -7.14 -5.66 -4.01
C LEU A 47 -5.84 -5.25 -4.69
N ILE A 48 -4.74 -5.93 -4.36
CA ILE A 48 -3.47 -5.76 -5.07
C ILE A 48 -3.64 -6.17 -6.54
N ASP A 49 -4.39 -7.23 -6.82
CA ASP A 49 -4.65 -7.70 -8.18
C ASP A 49 -5.52 -6.71 -8.99
N GLU A 50 -6.43 -5.99 -8.34
CA GLU A 50 -7.27 -4.94 -8.94
C GLU A 50 -6.55 -3.61 -9.18
N LEU A 51 -5.34 -3.41 -8.63
CA LEU A 51 -4.58 -2.19 -8.87
C LEU A 51 -4.18 -2.08 -10.34
N PRO A 52 -4.14 -0.85 -10.90
CA PRO A 52 -3.45 -0.60 -12.16
C PRO A 52 -2.05 -1.21 -12.13
N GLU A 53 -1.66 -1.85 -13.23
CA GLU A 53 -0.40 -2.62 -13.33
C GLU A 53 0.80 -1.83 -12.80
N ASP A 54 0.89 -0.55 -13.16
CA ASP A 54 2.00 0.31 -12.78
C ASP A 54 2.03 0.66 -11.27
N GLN A 55 0.88 0.65 -10.60
CA GLN A 55 0.76 0.80 -9.15
C GLN A 55 1.12 -0.50 -8.43
N ARG A 56 0.59 -1.62 -8.93
CA ARG A 56 0.87 -2.96 -8.43
C ARG A 56 2.37 -3.26 -8.49
N ASP A 57 3.01 -2.97 -9.62
CA ASP A 57 4.42 -3.26 -9.84
C ASP A 57 5.33 -2.51 -8.87
N VAL A 58 5.07 -1.21 -8.66
CA VAL A 58 5.83 -0.42 -7.67
C VAL A 58 5.61 -0.96 -6.27
N LEU A 59 4.38 -1.29 -5.89
CA LEU A 59 4.07 -1.88 -4.59
C LEU A 59 4.82 -3.21 -4.39
N VAL A 60 4.78 -4.09 -5.40
CA VAL A 60 5.40 -5.42 -5.33
C VAL A 60 6.92 -5.32 -5.24
N MET A 61 7.55 -4.48 -6.07
CA MET A 61 9.00 -4.27 -6.00
C MET A 61 9.44 -3.65 -4.67
N ARG A 62 8.65 -2.72 -4.13
CA ARG A 62 8.98 -2.07 -2.85
C ARG A 62 8.86 -3.03 -1.68
N ILE A 63 7.79 -3.83 -1.62
CA ILE A 63 7.47 -4.65 -0.44
C ILE A 63 8.12 -6.04 -0.51
N TYR A 64 8.01 -6.73 -1.65
CA TYR A 64 8.47 -8.11 -1.76
C TYR A 64 9.91 -8.25 -2.26
N LYS A 65 10.46 -7.20 -2.89
CA LYS A 65 11.84 -7.20 -3.40
C LYS A 65 12.75 -6.21 -2.68
N ASP A 66 12.23 -5.52 -1.66
CA ASP A 66 12.94 -4.51 -0.85
C ASP A 66 13.69 -3.45 -1.68
N MET A 67 13.16 -3.11 -2.87
CA MET A 67 13.81 -2.16 -3.76
C MET A 67 13.58 -0.71 -3.30
N SER A 68 14.61 0.12 -3.41
CA SER A 68 14.49 1.57 -3.25
C SER A 68 13.69 2.19 -4.40
N PHE A 69 13.04 3.34 -4.17
CA PHE A 69 12.35 4.05 -5.25
C PHE A 69 13.27 4.48 -6.40
N LYS A 70 14.57 4.63 -6.12
CA LYS A 70 15.59 4.87 -7.14
C LYS A 70 15.78 3.64 -8.03
N GLU A 71 15.99 2.47 -7.44
CA GLU A 71 16.14 1.21 -8.19
C GLU A 71 14.86 0.87 -8.96
N ILE A 72 13.68 1.13 -8.38
CA ILE A 72 12.39 0.94 -9.05
C ILE A 72 12.26 1.86 -10.28
N ALA A 73 12.61 3.14 -10.11
CA ALA A 73 12.59 4.13 -11.18
C ALA A 73 13.53 3.74 -12.33
N GLU A 74 14.75 3.30 -12.00
CA GLU A 74 15.73 2.78 -12.97
C GLU A 74 15.22 1.51 -13.65
N ARG A 75 14.62 0.57 -12.90
CA ARG A 75 14.14 -0.70 -13.43
C ARG A 75 12.92 -0.59 -14.34
N THR A 76 12.10 0.44 -14.13
CA THR A 76 10.85 0.69 -14.87
C THR A 76 10.94 1.86 -15.86
N ASP A 77 12.14 2.42 -16.04
CA ASP A 77 12.41 3.54 -16.94
C ASP A 77 11.45 4.74 -16.74
N VAL A 78 11.29 5.15 -15.49
CA VAL A 78 10.51 6.34 -15.12
C VAL A 78 11.26 7.22 -14.13
N SER A 79 10.78 8.44 -13.92
CA SER A 79 11.34 9.28 -12.86
C SER A 79 11.03 8.71 -11.46
N ILE A 80 11.91 8.97 -10.49
CA ILE A 80 11.66 8.68 -9.06
C ILE A 80 10.30 9.25 -8.59
N ASN A 81 9.93 10.44 -9.06
CA ASN A 81 8.65 11.07 -8.73
C ASN A 81 7.45 10.29 -9.29
N THR A 82 7.60 9.68 -10.47
CA THR A 82 6.57 8.81 -11.06
C THR A 82 6.40 7.55 -10.21
N ALA A 83 7.49 6.91 -9.79
CA ALA A 83 7.45 5.74 -8.91
C ALA A 83 6.81 6.07 -7.55
N LEU A 84 7.19 7.19 -6.93
CA LEU A 84 6.58 7.69 -5.69
C LEU A 84 5.07 7.98 -5.87
N GLY A 85 4.70 8.57 -7.00
CA GLY A 85 3.30 8.82 -7.34
C GLY A 85 2.49 7.52 -7.44
N ARG A 86 3.00 6.53 -8.17
CA ARG A 86 2.39 5.20 -8.31
C ARG A 86 2.23 4.50 -6.97
N MET A 87 3.25 4.52 -6.11
CA MET A 87 3.17 3.98 -4.75
C MET A 87 2.07 4.68 -3.93
N ARG A 88 2.02 6.01 -3.98
CA ARG A 88 0.99 6.79 -3.27
C ARG A 88 -0.42 6.41 -3.74
N TYR A 89 -0.63 6.26 -5.04
CA TYR A 89 -1.94 5.85 -5.56
C TYR A 89 -2.29 4.41 -5.23
N ALA A 90 -1.31 3.48 -5.23
CA ALA A 90 -1.49 2.12 -4.75
C ALA A 90 -2.03 2.10 -3.31
N LEU A 91 -1.37 2.82 -2.40
CA LEU A 91 -1.77 2.88 -0.99
C LEU A 91 -3.14 3.55 -0.77
N ILE A 92 -3.45 4.62 -1.50
CA ILE A 92 -4.76 5.28 -1.43
C ILE A 92 -5.87 4.32 -1.87
N ASN A 93 -5.64 3.56 -2.94
CA ASN A 93 -6.62 2.62 -3.47
C ASN A 93 -6.82 1.44 -2.51
N LEU A 94 -5.74 0.88 -1.97
CA LEU A 94 -5.82 -0.17 -0.93
C LEU A 94 -6.62 0.32 0.29
N ARG A 95 -6.35 1.54 0.78
CA ARG A 95 -7.07 2.11 1.93
C ARG A 95 -8.57 2.25 1.68
N LYS A 96 -8.97 2.76 0.51
CA LYS A 96 -10.40 2.89 0.17
C LYS A 96 -11.13 1.57 0.23
N VAL A 97 -10.46 0.48 -0.13
CA VAL A 97 -11.12 -0.81 -0.18
C VAL A 97 -11.14 -1.52 1.17
N ILE A 98 -10.10 -1.32 1.99
CA ILE A 98 -10.14 -1.67 3.42
C ILE A 98 -11.33 -0.98 4.10
N GLU A 99 -11.52 0.31 3.85
CA GLU A 99 -12.67 1.08 4.37
C GLU A 99 -14.00 0.56 3.80
N LYS A 100 -14.09 0.25 2.49
CA LYS A 100 -15.31 -0.27 1.85
C LYS A 100 -15.73 -1.64 2.37
N ASN A 101 -14.77 -2.52 2.64
CA ASN A 101 -15.03 -3.88 3.11
C ASN A 101 -15.11 -3.95 4.65
N ASN A 102 -15.09 -2.80 5.36
CA ASN A 102 -15.06 -2.72 6.82
C ASN A 102 -13.97 -3.63 7.42
N ILE A 103 -12.82 -3.75 6.75
CA ILE A 103 -11.71 -4.55 7.25
C ILE A 103 -11.16 -3.84 8.50
N VAL A 104 -11.39 -4.47 9.66
CA VAL A 104 -10.91 -3.95 10.95
C VAL A 104 -9.44 -4.33 11.11
N LEU A 105 -8.56 -3.39 10.82
CA LEU A 105 -7.13 -3.46 11.10
C LEU A 105 -6.85 -2.92 12.51
N THR A 106 -7.34 -3.59 13.56
CA THR A 106 -7.01 -3.22 14.94
C THR A 106 -5.98 -4.17 15.52
N ASN A 107 -4.90 -3.61 16.08
CA ASN A 107 -3.99 -4.27 17.02
C ASN A 107 -4.72 -4.67 18.31
#